data_AF-A0A242DIA5-F1
#
_entry.id   AF-A0A242DIA5-F1
#
_cell.length_a   1.000
_cell.length_b   1.000
_cell.length_c   1.000
_cell.angle_alpha   90.00
_cell.angle_beta   90.00
_cell.angle_gamma   90.00
#
_symmetry.space_group_name_H-M   'P 1'
#
loop_
_entity.id
_entity.type
_entity.pdbx_description
1 polymer ?
#
loop_
_entity_poly.entity_id
_entity_poly.type
_entity_poly.pdbx_seq_one_letter_code
_entity_poly.pdbx_strand_id
1 'polypeptide(L)'
;MLKDDIERMYSKKELNLFIDKQGIFLENKGVTLTKIKNYLLTSDLSYQILYAVLTQDKVDTYYFCLTHGTSHSTLRRKIRSINSELSKYGFHIICANNFAIKGDEKKLRNFFSVFL
;
A
#
# COMPACT_ATOMS: atom_id res chain seq x y z
N MET A 1 -11.56 -6.08 -11.80
CA MET A 1 -12.09 -6.59 -10.52
C MET A 1 -11.15 -7.66 -10.01
N LEU A 2 -11.08 -7.95 -8.70
CA LEU A 2 -10.10 -8.90 -8.12
C LEU A 2 -10.03 -10.26 -8.86
N LYS A 3 -11.18 -10.77 -9.33
CA LYS A 3 -11.25 -12.00 -10.12
C LYS A 3 -10.43 -11.89 -11.42
N ASP A 4 -10.62 -10.81 -12.17
CA ASP A 4 -9.91 -10.57 -13.43
C ASP A 4 -8.39 -10.45 -13.18
N ASP A 5 -7.99 -9.83 -12.07
CA ASP A 5 -6.59 -9.68 -11.70
C ASP A 5 -5.96 -11.05 -11.36
N ILE A 6 -6.69 -11.91 -10.64
CA ILE A 6 -6.28 -13.31 -10.38
C ILE A 6 -6.15 -14.09 -11.70
N GLU A 7 -7.15 -14.01 -12.59
CA GLU A 7 -7.15 -14.72 -13.87
C GLU A 7 -6.05 -14.25 -14.84
N ARG A 8 -5.57 -13.01 -14.69
CA ARG A 8 -4.41 -12.49 -15.43
C ARG A 8 -3.07 -12.97 -14.86
N MET A 9 -3.00 -13.21 -13.55
CA MET A 9 -1.74 -13.50 -12.85
C MET A 9 -1.50 -15.00 -12.61
N TYR A 10 -2.57 -15.81 -12.62
CA TYR A 10 -2.55 -17.23 -12.32
C TYR A 10 -3.43 -17.99 -13.31
N SER A 11 -3.01 -19.20 -13.67
CA SER A 11 -3.87 -20.12 -14.38
C SER A 11 -4.94 -20.72 -13.46
N LYS A 12 -6.06 -21.18 -14.02
CA LYS A 12 -7.14 -21.85 -13.28
C LYS A 12 -6.71 -23.13 -12.53
N LYS A 13 -5.55 -23.70 -12.89
CA LYS A 13 -4.96 -24.86 -12.22
C LYS A 13 -4.10 -24.48 -11.02
N GLU A 14 -3.75 -23.21 -10.87
CA GLU A 14 -2.91 -22.69 -9.78
C GLU A 14 -3.76 -22.01 -8.71
N LEU A 15 -4.58 -21.04 -9.12
CA LEU A 15 -5.40 -20.22 -8.24
C LEU A 15 -6.68 -19.82 -8.96
N ASN A 16 -7.83 -20.07 -8.35
CA ASN A 16 -9.11 -19.72 -8.96
C ASN A 16 -10.09 -19.16 -7.94
N LEU A 17 -10.78 -18.08 -8.32
CA LEU A 17 -11.81 -17.45 -7.51
C LEU A 17 -13.19 -17.81 -8.05
N PHE A 18 -13.91 -18.63 -7.30
CA PHE A 18 -15.30 -19.00 -7.57
C PHE A 18 -16.23 -18.02 -6.88
N ILE A 19 -17.23 -17.55 -7.62
CA ILE A 19 -18.29 -16.68 -7.10
C ILE A 19 -19.60 -17.28 -7.59
N ASP A 20 -20.42 -17.76 -6.67
CA ASP A 20 -21.72 -18.36 -6.96
C ASP A 20 -22.77 -17.93 -5.93
N LYS A 21 -23.93 -18.58 -5.93
CA LYS A 21 -25.03 -18.29 -4.99
C LYS A 21 -24.71 -18.65 -3.53
N GLN A 22 -23.71 -19.51 -3.30
CA GLN A 22 -23.31 -20.01 -1.98
C GLN A 22 -22.18 -19.17 -1.38
N GLY A 23 -21.48 -18.40 -2.21
CA GLY A 23 -20.59 -17.34 -1.75
C GLY A 23 -19.36 -17.15 -2.63
N ILE A 24 -18.25 -16.80 -1.98
CA ILE A 24 -16.96 -16.56 -2.61
C ILE A 24 -15.97 -17.59 -2.07
N PHE A 25 -15.34 -18.35 -2.97
CA PHE A 25 -14.37 -19.39 -2.63
C PHE A 25 -13.08 -19.22 -3.43
N LEU A 26 -11.94 -19.17 -2.74
CA LEU A 26 -10.62 -19.13 -3.35
C LEU A 26 -9.97 -20.52 -3.27
N GLU A 27 -9.86 -21.18 -4.41
CA GLU A 27 -9.19 -22.48 -4.51
C GLU A 27 -7.70 -22.26 -4.83
N ASN A 28 -6.83 -22.55 -3.88
CA ASN A 28 -5.37 -22.51 -4.05
C ASN A 28 -4.80 -23.93 -4.19
N LYS A 29 -4.18 -24.23 -5.33
CA LYS A 29 -3.63 -25.54 -5.67
C LYS A 29 -2.11 -25.62 -5.50
N GLY A 30 -1.60 -24.99 -4.44
CA GLY A 30 -0.20 -25.09 -4.03
C GLY A 30 0.71 -23.96 -4.52
N VAL A 31 0.14 -22.79 -4.87
CA VAL A 31 0.93 -21.61 -5.23
C VAL A 31 0.99 -20.59 -4.10
N THR A 32 2.04 -19.78 -4.11
CA THR A 32 2.14 -18.65 -3.19
C THR A 32 1.18 -17.53 -3.61
N LEU A 33 0.60 -16.85 -2.62
CA LEU A 33 -0.22 -15.66 -2.84
C LEU A 33 0.63 -14.37 -2.90
N THR A 34 1.95 -14.49 -2.94
CA THR A 34 2.87 -13.34 -2.90
C THR A 34 2.66 -12.41 -4.09
N LYS A 35 2.40 -12.95 -5.29
CA LYS A 35 2.18 -12.11 -6.49
C LYS A 35 0.92 -11.24 -6.33
N ILE A 36 -0.23 -11.86 -6.02
CA ILE A 36 -1.49 -11.11 -5.83
C ILE A 36 -1.39 -10.15 -4.64
N LYS A 37 -0.76 -10.56 -3.53
CA LYS A 37 -0.51 -9.69 -2.38
C LYS A 37 0.28 -8.44 -2.80
N ASN A 38 1.39 -8.62 -3.51
CA ASN A 38 2.22 -7.49 -3.95
C ASN A 38 1.48 -6.59 -4.93
N TYR A 39 0.69 -7.15 -5.84
CA TYR A 39 -0.15 -6.38 -6.74
C TYR A 39 -1.16 -5.50 -5.99
N LEU A 40 -1.88 -6.08 -5.02
CA LEU A 40 -2.85 -5.36 -4.20
C LEU A 40 -2.19 -4.26 -3.36
N LEU A 41 -1.05 -4.56 -2.75
CA LEU A 41 -0.30 -3.57 -1.96
C LEU A 41 0.22 -2.43 -2.83
N THR A 42 0.89 -2.72 -3.94
CA THR A 42 1.46 -1.70 -4.84
C THR A 42 0.40 -0.82 -5.49
N SER A 43 -0.86 -1.27 -5.55
CA SER A 43 -2.00 -0.52 -6.07
C SER A 43 -2.70 0.34 -5.01
N ASP A 44 -2.45 0.11 -3.71
CA ASP A 44 -3.04 0.91 -2.63
C ASP A 44 -2.26 2.21 -2.41
N LEU A 45 -2.98 3.34 -2.42
CA LEU A 45 -2.37 4.65 -2.22
C LEU A 45 -1.70 4.80 -0.85
N SER A 46 -2.22 4.15 0.19
CA SER A 46 -1.63 4.20 1.53
C SER A 46 -0.27 3.50 1.55
N TYR A 47 -0.18 2.33 0.92
CA TYR A 47 1.09 1.62 0.73
C TYR A 47 2.07 2.44 -0.11
N GLN A 48 1.63 3.05 -1.22
CA GLN A 48 2.48 3.91 -2.05
C GLN A 48 3.04 5.11 -1.28
N ILE A 49 2.22 5.75 -0.44
CA ILE A 49 2.66 6.87 0.43
C ILE A 49 3.71 6.39 1.43
N LEU A 50 3.44 5.27 2.12
CA LEU A 50 4.36 4.70 3.10
C LEU A 50 5.69 4.32 2.43
N TYR A 51 5.64 3.59 1.32
CA TYR A 51 6.83 3.23 0.56
C TYR A 51 7.64 4.46 0.13
N ALA A 52 6.99 5.53 -0.32
CA ALA A 52 7.67 6.75 -0.75
C ALA A 52 8.42 7.44 0.41
N VAL A 53 7.78 7.60 1.57
CA VAL A 53 8.44 8.23 2.74
C VAL A 53 9.50 7.35 3.40
N LEU A 54 9.53 6.05 3.08
CA LEU A 54 10.55 5.12 3.57
C LEU A 54 11.79 5.05 2.71
N THR A 55 11.60 5.23 1.41
CA THR A 55 12.68 5.13 0.42
C THR A 55 13.30 6.49 0.11
N GLN A 56 12.63 7.58 0.49
CA GLN A 56 13.04 8.95 0.20
C GLN A 56 12.90 9.82 1.45
N ASP A 57 13.93 10.57 1.79
CA ASP A 57 13.90 11.52 2.92
C ASP A 57 12.83 12.61 2.76
N LYS A 58 12.50 12.93 1.50
CA LYS A 58 11.55 13.98 1.13
C LYS A 58 10.95 13.69 -0.24
N VAL A 59 9.63 13.68 -0.32
CA VAL A 59 8.89 13.40 -1.55
C VAL A 59 8.21 14.67 -2.04
N ASP A 60 8.41 15.05 -3.29
CA ASP A 60 7.67 16.16 -3.88
C ASP A 60 6.19 15.80 -4.06
N THR A 61 5.31 16.60 -3.46
CA THR A 61 3.88 16.31 -3.40
C THR A 61 3.24 16.36 -4.79
N TYR A 62 3.66 17.30 -5.64
CA TYR A 62 3.10 17.48 -6.97
C TYR A 62 3.46 16.29 -7.88
N TYR A 63 4.75 15.94 -7.94
CA TYR A 63 5.20 14.80 -8.74
C TYR A 63 4.60 13.49 -8.25
N PHE A 64 4.52 13.26 -6.94
CA PHE A 64 3.87 12.07 -6.40
C PHE A 64 2.41 11.96 -6.83
N CYS A 65 1.65 13.05 -6.73
CA CYS A 65 0.26 13.12 -7.16
C CYS A 65 0.10 12.79 -8.64
N LEU A 66 0.98 13.37 -9.48
CA LEU A 66 1.00 13.11 -10.93
C LEU A 66 1.28 11.64 -11.24
N THR A 67 2.34 11.06 -10.64
CA THR A 67 2.76 9.68 -10.90
C THR A 67 1.71 8.65 -10.46
N HIS A 68 1.00 8.91 -9.36
CA HIS A 68 0.04 7.95 -8.78
C HIS A 68 -1.42 8.28 -9.12
N GLY A 69 -1.67 9.23 -10.03
CA GLY A 69 -3.03 9.58 -10.49
C GLY A 69 -3.96 10.04 -9.37
N THR A 70 -3.43 10.80 -8.40
CA THR A 70 -4.18 11.28 -7.24
C THR A 70 -4.12 12.80 -7.12
N SER A 71 -5.02 13.39 -6.32
CA SER A 71 -5.03 14.83 -6.06
C SER A 71 -4.36 15.16 -4.72
N HIS A 72 -3.91 16.41 -4.57
CA HIS A 72 -3.37 16.90 -3.29
C HIS A 72 -4.36 16.74 -2.13
N SER A 73 -5.66 16.95 -2.38
CA SER A 73 -6.69 16.81 -1.34
C SER A 73 -6.89 15.35 -0.92
N THR A 74 -6.85 14.41 -1.87
CA THR A 74 -6.91 12.97 -1.58
C THR A 74 -5.66 12.50 -0.85
N LEU A 75 -4.47 12.92 -1.28
CA LEU A 75 -3.21 12.63 -0.60
C LEU A 75 -3.24 13.13 0.85
N ARG A 76 -3.64 14.38 1.10
CA ARG A 76 -3.75 14.94 2.46
C ARG A 76 -4.72 14.16 3.33
N ARG A 77 -5.90 13.79 2.80
CA ARG A 77 -6.88 12.97 3.54
C ARG A 77 -6.29 11.61 3.89
N LYS A 78 -5.60 10.97 2.94
CA LYS A 78 -4.97 9.66 3.16
C LYS A 78 -3.86 9.74 4.19
N ILE A 79 -2.99 10.75 4.11
CA ILE A 79 -1.94 11.01 5.11
C ILE A 79 -2.53 11.23 6.52
N ARG A 80 -3.65 11.95 6.66
CA ARG A 80 -4.33 12.08 7.96
C ARG A 80 -4.77 10.73 8.52
N SER A 81 -5.34 9.87 7.68
CA SER A 81 -5.73 8.51 8.07
C SER A 81 -4.53 7.62 8.42
N ILE A 82 -3.39 7.80 7.77
CA ILE A 82 -2.16 7.09 8.11
C ILE A 82 -1.63 7.60 9.45
N ASN A 83 -1.62 8.91 9.66
CA ASN A 83 -1.13 9.54 10.89
C ASN A 83 -1.96 9.15 12.13
N SER A 84 -3.27 8.91 12.00
CA SER A 84 -4.06 8.42 13.14
C SER A 84 -3.58 7.06 13.66
N GLU A 85 -2.98 6.24 12.80
CA GLU A 85 -2.37 4.97 13.19
C GLU A 85 -0.92 5.14 13.63
N LEU A 86 -0.12 5.91 12.87
CA LEU A 86 1.31 6.10 13.13
C LEU A 86 1.60 6.90 14.41
N SER A 87 0.71 7.81 14.80
CA SER A 87 0.89 8.66 15.99
C SER A 87 1.03 7.85 17.28
N LYS A 88 0.40 6.67 17.37
CA LYS A 88 0.51 5.73 18.49
C LYS A 88 1.95 5.24 18.70
N TYR A 89 2.76 5.25 17.65
CA TYR A 89 4.16 4.85 17.65
C TYR A 89 5.14 6.05 17.73
N GLY A 90 4.61 7.28 17.83
CA GLY A 90 5.40 8.50 17.85
C GLY A 90 5.87 8.97 16.47
N PHE A 91 5.22 8.52 15.40
CA PHE A 91 5.55 8.90 14.02
C PHE A 91 4.44 9.75 13.40
N HIS A 92 4.82 10.62 12.47
CA HIS A 92 3.87 11.40 11.69
C HIS A 92 4.43 11.77 10.31
N ILE A 93 3.58 11.74 9.30
CA ILE A 93 3.89 12.24 7.96
C ILE A 93 3.42 13.69 7.87
N ILE A 94 4.35 14.62 7.62
CA ILE A 94 4.05 16.02 7.32
C ILE A 94 3.79 16.13 5.82
N CYS A 95 2.78 16.90 5.39
CA CYS A 95 2.44 17.08 3.98
C CYS A 95 2.20 18.56 3.63
N ALA A 96 3.14 19.15 2.89
CA ALA A 96 3.06 20.50 2.31
C ALA A 96 3.37 20.42 0.80
N ASN A 97 4.28 21.26 0.30
CA ASN A 97 4.83 21.13 -1.06
C ASN A 97 5.66 19.85 -1.23
N ASN A 98 6.18 19.34 -0.11
CA ASN A 98 6.77 18.03 -0.01
C ASN A 98 6.12 17.28 1.16
N PHE A 99 6.23 15.96 1.18
CA PHE A 99 5.88 15.15 2.33
C PHE A 99 7.00 14.21 2.75
N ALA A 100 7.09 13.97 4.05
CA ALA A 100 8.12 13.16 4.69
C ALA A 100 7.62 12.65 6.03
N ILE A 101 8.14 11.49 6.46
CA ILE A 101 7.89 10.96 7.79
C ILE A 101 8.84 11.58 8.81
N LYS A 102 8.35 11.79 10.04
CA LYS A 102 9.07 12.34 11.17
C LYS A 102 8.84 11.48 12.40
N GLY A 103 9.89 11.33 13.19
CA GLY A 103 9.94 10.47 14.36
C GLY A 103 11.39 10.29 14.83
N ASP A 104 11.56 9.53 15.91
CA ASP A 104 12.88 9.06 16.31
C ASP A 104 13.43 8.11 15.24
N GLU A 105 14.59 8.43 14.68
CA GLU A 105 15.18 7.70 13.54
C GLU A 105 15.43 6.22 13.86
N LYS A 106 15.88 5.91 15.08
CA LYS A 106 16.12 4.53 15.49
C LYS A 106 14.81 3.76 15.58
N LYS A 107 13.76 4.37 16.12
CA LYS A 107 12.42 3.78 16.15
C LYS A 107 11.83 3.63 14.75
N LEU A 108 12.00 4.61 13.86
CA LEU A 108 11.56 4.54 12.46
C LEU A 108 12.22 3.33 11.78
N ARG A 109 13.56 3.24 11.83
CA ARG A 109 14.30 2.11 11.24
C ARG A 109 13.84 0.76 11.79
N ASN A 110 13.65 0.65 13.11
CA ASN A 110 13.17 -0.59 13.71
C ASN A 110 11.72 -0.93 13.30
N PHE A 111 10.83 0.06 13.32
CA PHE A 111 9.43 -0.13 12.93
C PHE A 111 9.31 -0.58 11.47
N PHE A 112 10.10 0.00 10.57
CA PHE A 112 10.05 -0.31 9.15
C PHE A 112 10.90 -1.51 8.73
N SER A 113 11.82 -1.98 9.56
CA SER A 113 12.53 -3.26 9.34
C SER A 113 11.60 -4.48 9.32
N VAL A 114 10.39 -4.35 9.88
CA VAL A 114 9.34 -5.38 9.84
C VAL A 114 8.44 -5.21 8.60
N PHE A 115 8.42 -4.01 8.01
CA PHE A 115 7.55 -3.65 6.90
C PHE A 115 8.15 -3.98 5.53
N LEU A 116 9.48 -3.83 5.39
CA LEU A 116 10.28 -4.16 4.20
C LEU A 116 10.85 -5.58 4.31
#